data_AF-A0A8S2QTK3-F1
#
_entry.id   AF-A0A8S2QTK3-F1
#
_cell.length_a   1.000
_cell.length_b   1.000
_cell.length_c   1.000
_cell.angle_alpha   90.00
_cell.angle_beta   90.00
_cell.angle_gamma   90.00
#
_symmetry.space_group_name_H-M   'P 1'
#
loop_
_entity.id
_entity.type
_entity.pdbx_description
1 polymer ?
#
loop_
_entity_poly.entity_id
_entity_poly.type
_entity_poly.pdbx_seq_one_letter_code
_entity_poly.pdbx_strand_id
1 'polypeptide(L)'
;GDHLVNKTDKDGLVLGLLEGGATLAAKQASFLTNGLHYGWAVNRPYSESLALAKSLVEQGELKPSVDKKTYGQYNNGLEDIVKALDYYDKEHPIGKVIIKISDPVFSFSERE
;
A
#
# COMPACT_ATOMS: atom_id res chain seq x y z
N GLY A 1 7.09 16.36 -27.34
CA GLY A 1 6.20 16.11 -26.18
C GLY A 1 7.00 15.59 -25.00
N ASP A 2 7.75 14.51 -25.19
CA ASP A 2 8.29 13.68 -24.10
C ASP A 2 9.40 14.30 -23.23
N HIS A 3 10.16 15.27 -23.75
CA HIS A 3 11.26 15.87 -22.98
C HIS A 3 10.82 16.85 -21.89
N LEU A 4 9.60 17.41 -22.00
CA LEU A 4 9.07 18.37 -21.02
C LEU A 4 8.45 17.66 -19.81
N VAL A 5 7.68 16.59 -20.05
CA VAL A 5 7.04 15.79 -19.01
C VAL A 5 8.10 15.16 -18.08
N ASN A 6 9.14 14.56 -18.66
CA ASN A 6 10.20 13.87 -17.92
C ASN A 6 11.07 14.81 -17.07
N LYS A 7 11.14 16.10 -17.41
CA LYS A 7 11.86 17.12 -16.63
C LYS A 7 11.00 17.63 -15.47
N THR A 8 9.73 17.93 -15.74
CA THR A 8 8.77 18.36 -14.71
C THR A 8 8.57 17.30 -13.63
N ASP A 9 8.57 16.02 -13.99
CA ASP A 9 8.42 14.92 -13.02
C ASP A 9 9.64 14.80 -12.09
N LYS A 10 10.86 15.00 -12.59
CA LYS A 10 12.09 14.95 -11.78
C LYS A 10 12.21 16.16 -10.86
N ASP A 11 11.92 17.35 -11.37
CA ASP A 11 11.96 18.58 -10.58
C ASP A 11 10.88 18.55 -9.48
N GLY A 12 9.68 18.01 -9.79
CA GLY A 12 8.61 17.80 -8.81
C GLY A 12 8.95 16.75 -7.75
N LEU A 13 9.61 15.65 -8.12
CA LEU A 13 10.07 14.64 -7.17
C LEU A 13 11.13 15.20 -6.20
N VAL A 14 12.10 15.95 -6.72
CA VAL A 14 13.16 16.56 -5.91
C VAL A 14 12.57 17.60 -4.97
N LEU A 15 11.63 18.43 -5.45
CA LEU A 15 10.94 19.41 -4.62
C LEU A 15 10.13 18.73 -3.51
N GLY A 16 9.36 17.69 -3.84
CA GLY A 16 8.60 16.93 -2.85
C GLY A 16 9.48 16.24 -1.80
N LEU A 17 10.65 15.73 -2.21
CA LEU A 17 11.63 15.15 -1.29
C LEU A 17 12.22 16.21 -0.36
N LEU A 18 12.54 17.40 -0.90
CA LEU A 18 13.10 18.51 -0.13
C LEU A 18 12.10 19.06 0.89
N GLU A 19 10.87 19.30 0.46
CA GLU A 19 9.78 19.77 1.32
C GLU A 19 9.42 18.74 2.40
N GLY A 20 9.34 17.46 2.02
CA GLY A 20 9.14 16.35 2.95
C GLY A 20 10.26 16.24 3.98
N GLY A 21 11.52 16.35 3.54
CA GLY A 21 12.70 16.33 4.40
C GLY A 21 12.75 17.50 5.38
N ALA A 22 12.48 18.72 4.91
CA ALA A 22 12.40 19.91 5.76
C ALA A 22 11.29 19.80 6.82
N THR A 23 10.12 19.29 6.42
CA THR A 23 8.99 19.05 7.32
C THR A 23 9.34 18.02 8.40
N LEU A 24 9.97 16.91 8.00
CA LEU A 24 10.38 15.86 8.92
C LEU A 24 11.39 16.40 9.95
N ALA A 25 12.41 17.13 9.51
CA ALA A 25 13.43 17.71 10.38
C ALA A 25 12.83 18.72 11.37
N ALA A 26 11.97 19.62 10.91
CA ALA A 26 11.30 20.60 11.76
C ALA A 26 10.43 19.93 12.84
N LYS A 27 9.63 18.92 12.44
CA LYS A 27 8.81 18.16 13.40
C LYS A 27 9.67 17.37 14.37
N GLN A 28 10.74 16.72 13.90
CA GLN A 28 11.61 15.96 14.78
C GLN A 28 12.28 16.87 15.82
N ALA A 29 12.79 18.03 15.41
CA ALA A 29 13.34 19.02 16.35
C ALA A 29 12.30 19.46 17.39
N SER A 30 11.08 19.78 16.96
CA SER A 30 9.98 20.20 17.85
C SER A 30 9.50 19.11 18.81
N PHE A 31 9.52 17.84 18.41
CA PHE A 31 9.14 16.74 19.29
C PHE A 31 10.26 16.40 20.27
N LEU A 32 11.51 16.47 19.83
CA LEU A 32 12.67 16.26 20.69
C LEU A 32 12.74 17.28 21.83
N THR A 33 12.38 18.54 21.60
CA THR A 33 12.30 19.55 22.67
C THR A 33 11.26 19.21 23.74
N ASN A 34 10.30 18.34 23.42
CA ASN A 34 9.28 17.83 24.35
C ASN A 34 9.59 16.41 24.86
N GLY A 35 10.79 15.88 24.59
CA GLY A 35 11.18 14.53 25.00
C GLY A 35 10.50 13.40 24.21
N LEU A 36 9.95 13.70 23.03
CA LEU A 36 9.25 12.73 22.17
C LEU A 36 10.05 12.44 20.89
N HIS A 37 9.90 11.22 20.37
CA HIS A 37 10.47 10.83 19.08
C HIS A 37 9.42 10.88 17.98
N TYR A 38 9.65 11.73 16.98
CA TYR A 38 8.85 11.78 15.77
C TYR A 38 9.57 11.05 14.64
N GLY A 39 8.83 10.23 13.89
CA GLY A 39 9.36 9.50 12.73
C GLY A 39 8.26 9.19 11.73
N TRP A 40 8.66 9.07 10.46
CA TRP A 40 7.80 8.55 9.40
C TRP A 40 8.11 7.07 9.17
N ALA A 41 7.07 6.25 9.12
CA ALA A 41 7.20 4.85 8.73
C ALA A 41 6.84 4.72 7.25
N VAL A 42 7.73 4.13 6.47
CA VAL A 42 7.52 3.84 5.06
C VAL A 42 7.36 2.33 4.91
N ASN A 43 6.40 1.90 4.08
CA ASN A 43 6.24 0.49 3.78
C ASN A 43 7.51 -0.04 3.09
N ARG A 44 8.10 -1.10 3.66
CA ARG A 44 9.26 -1.79 3.08
C ARG A 44 9.00 -3.29 3.09
N PRO A 45 9.04 -3.98 1.94
CA PRO A 45 8.94 -5.42 1.91
C PRO A 45 10.15 -6.03 2.63
N TYR A 46 9.89 -6.79 3.70
CA TYR A 46 10.94 -7.41 4.50
C TYR A 46 10.53 -8.81 4.95
N SER A 47 11.28 -9.82 4.52
CA SER A 47 10.93 -11.25 4.67
C SER A 47 10.82 -11.68 6.13
N GLU A 48 11.72 -11.24 7.00
CA GLU A 48 11.70 -11.64 8.42
C GLU A 48 10.48 -11.05 9.15
N SER A 49 10.09 -9.81 8.81
CA SER A 49 8.86 -9.21 9.38
C SER A 49 7.60 -9.97 8.95
N LEU A 50 7.60 -10.51 7.72
CA LEU A 50 6.50 -11.35 7.24
C LEU A 50 6.49 -12.70 7.95
N ALA A 51 7.65 -13.30 8.21
CA ALA A 51 7.76 -14.55 8.97
C ALA A 51 7.28 -14.37 10.42
N LEU A 52 7.65 -13.27 11.07
CA LEU A 52 7.14 -12.92 12.40
C LEU A 52 5.63 -12.72 12.38
N ALA A 53 5.11 -11.94 11.43
CA ALA A 53 3.67 -11.74 11.29
C ALA A 53 2.92 -13.06 11.08
N LYS A 54 3.47 -13.97 10.28
CA LYS A 54 2.92 -15.32 10.08
C LYS A 54 2.87 -16.12 11.40
N SER A 55 3.96 -16.13 12.16
CA SER A 55 4.02 -16.79 13.48
C SER A 55 2.93 -16.27 14.43
N LEU A 56 2.73 -14.95 14.49
CA LEU A 56 1.71 -14.34 15.35
C LEU A 56 0.29 -14.69 14.91
N VAL A 57 0.05 -14.85 13.61
CA VAL A 57 -1.24 -15.34 13.09
C VAL A 57 -1.47 -16.79 13.47
N GLU A 58 -0.46 -17.66 13.33
CA GLU A 58 -0.53 -19.08 13.70
C GLU A 58 -0.76 -19.27 15.20
N GLN A 59 -0.21 -18.39 16.04
CA GLN A 59 -0.42 -18.35 17.49
C GLN A 59 -1.78 -17.75 17.89
N GLY A 60 -2.52 -17.17 16.94
CA GLY A 60 -3.81 -16.53 17.19
C GLY A 60 -3.72 -15.13 17.82
N GLU A 61 -2.51 -14.58 17.97
CA GLU A 61 -2.27 -13.21 18.47
C GLU A 61 -2.64 -12.15 17.43
N LEU A 62 -2.52 -12.47 16.14
CA LEU A 62 -3.01 -11.66 15.04
C LEU A 62 -4.15 -12.36 14.30
N LYS A 63 -5.22 -11.62 14.03
CA LYS A 63 -6.34 -12.10 13.20
C LYS A 63 -6.52 -11.19 11.99
N PRO A 64 -6.76 -11.75 10.80
CA PRO A 64 -7.05 -10.95 9.62
C PRO A 64 -8.39 -10.23 9.82
N SER A 65 -8.37 -8.90 9.75
CA SER A 65 -9.58 -8.09 9.68
C SER A 65 -9.97 -7.94 8.22
N VAL A 66 -10.92 -8.77 7.77
CA VAL A 66 -11.44 -8.77 6.40
C VAL A 66 -12.82 -8.13 6.40
N ASP A 67 -13.03 -7.22 5.47
CA ASP A 67 -14.32 -6.59 5.28
C ASP A 67 -15.37 -7.65 4.88
N LYS A 68 -16.65 -7.40 5.20
CA LYS A 68 -17.75 -8.33 4.90
C LYS A 68 -17.85 -8.64 3.41
N LYS A 69 -17.45 -7.71 2.54
CA LYS A 69 -17.53 -7.86 1.09
C LYS A 69 -16.20 -8.40 0.53
N THR A 70 -16.26 -9.59 -0.05
CA THR A 70 -15.14 -10.18 -0.82
C THR A 70 -15.52 -10.30 -2.29
N TYR A 71 -14.58 -10.01 -3.17
CA TYR A 71 -14.78 -9.98 -4.63
C TYR A 71 -14.10 -11.19 -5.29
N GLY A 72 -14.53 -11.59 -6.49
CA GLY A 72 -13.86 -12.65 -7.27
C GLY A 72 -14.21 -14.11 -6.88
N GLN A 73 -15.35 -14.37 -6.23
CA GLN A 73 -15.70 -15.73 -5.79
C GLN A 73 -16.23 -16.66 -6.93
N TYR A 74 -16.56 -16.13 -8.12
CA TYR A 74 -17.11 -16.92 -9.23
C TYR A 74 -16.74 -16.31 -10.59
N ASN A 75 -15.67 -16.80 -11.25
CA ASN A 75 -15.33 -16.53 -12.67
C ASN A 75 -15.49 -15.10 -13.23
N ASN A 76 -15.54 -14.09 -12.36
CA ASN A 76 -15.72 -12.70 -12.73
C ASN A 76 -14.33 -12.08 -12.82
N GLY A 77 -13.92 -11.76 -14.05
CA GLY A 77 -12.58 -11.28 -14.37
C GLY A 77 -12.22 -9.91 -13.77
N LEU A 78 -11.28 -9.22 -14.43
CA LEU A 78 -10.68 -7.94 -13.99
C LEU A 78 -11.71 -6.85 -13.58
N GLU A 79 -12.97 -6.94 -14.00
CA GLU A 79 -14.05 -6.02 -13.61
C GLU A 79 -14.32 -5.97 -12.09
N ASP A 80 -14.12 -7.09 -11.39
CA ASP A 80 -14.31 -7.14 -9.95
C ASP A 80 -13.24 -6.36 -9.19
N ILE A 81 -12.06 -6.15 -9.81
CA ILE A 81 -11.02 -5.26 -9.27
C ILE A 81 -11.52 -3.82 -9.25
N VAL A 82 -12.11 -3.35 -10.36
CA VAL A 82 -12.63 -1.99 -10.47
C VAL A 82 -13.74 -1.76 -9.44
N LYS A 83 -14.68 -2.70 -9.31
CA LYS A 83 -15.75 -2.63 -8.30
C LYS A 83 -15.22 -2.61 -6.86
N ALA A 84 -14.14 -3.36 -6.58
CA ALA A 84 -13.51 -3.37 -5.27
C ALA A 84 -12.83 -2.03 -4.95
N LEU A 85 -12.17 -1.40 -5.94
CA LEU A 85 -11.57 -0.07 -5.80
C LEU A 85 -12.64 1.01 -5.57
N ASP A 86 -13.71 1.00 -6.36
CA ASP A 86 -14.85 1.92 -6.19
C ASP A 86 -15.48 1.81 -4.81
N TYR A 87 -15.64 0.57 -4.32
CA TYR A 87 -16.15 0.32 -2.98
C TYR A 87 -15.21 0.81 -1.88
N TYR A 88 -13.90 0.60 -2.03
CA TYR A 88 -12.90 1.07 -1.08
C TYR A 88 -12.92 2.61 -0.95
N ASP A 89 -13.04 3.30 -2.08
CA ASP A 89 -13.06 4.77 -2.14
C ASP A 89 -14.34 5.36 -1.54
N LYS A 90 -15.51 4.80 -1.89
CA LYS A 90 -16.82 5.38 -1.53
C LYS A 90 -17.33 4.98 -0.14
N GLU A 91 -17.10 3.74 0.27
CA GLU A 91 -17.81 3.14 1.42
C GLU A 91 -16.92 2.96 2.67
N HIS A 92 -15.64 3.36 2.60
CA HIS A 92 -14.67 3.32 3.71
C HIS A 92 -14.74 2.02 4.55
N PRO A 93 -14.47 0.86 3.92
CA PRO A 93 -14.68 -0.45 4.53
C PRO A 93 -13.86 -0.67 5.81
N ILE A 94 -14.40 -1.48 6.72
CA ILE A 94 -13.75 -1.80 7.99
C ILE A 94 -12.85 -3.03 7.76
N GLY A 95 -11.53 -2.82 7.84
CA GLY A 95 -10.53 -3.87 7.63
C GLY A 95 -9.99 -3.86 6.20
N LYS A 96 -9.71 -5.05 5.65
CA LYS A 96 -9.15 -5.22 4.29
C LYS A 96 -10.22 -5.70 3.31
N VAL A 97 -10.32 -5.03 2.17
CA VAL A 97 -11.05 -5.54 1.00
C VAL A 97 -10.20 -6.58 0.31
N ILE A 98 -10.77 -7.76 0.05
CA ILE A 98 -10.06 -8.89 -0.57
C ILE A 98 -10.67 -9.19 -1.94
N ILE A 99 -9.80 -9.30 -2.94
CA ILE A 99 -10.11 -9.78 -4.27
C ILE A 99 -9.51 -11.18 -4.39
N LYS A 100 -10.35 -12.19 -4.58
CA LYS A 100 -9.91 -13.57 -4.81
C LYS A 100 -9.57 -13.73 -6.28
N ILE A 101 -8.36 -14.22 -6.55
CA ILE A 101 -7.91 -14.56 -7.89
C ILE A 101 -7.78 -16.09 -7.93
N SER A 102 -8.63 -16.73 -8.72
CA SER A 102 -8.47 -18.14 -9.09
C SER A 102 -7.69 -18.22 -10.41
N ASP A 103 -6.55 -18.91 -10.41
CA ASP A 103 -5.79 -19.25 -11.63
C ASP A 103 -6.70 -20.05 -12.58
N PRO A 104 -7.16 -19.43 -13.69
CA PRO A 104 -6.44 -19.65 -14.95
C PRO A 104 -6.38 -18.43 -15.90
N VAL A 105 -6.75 -17.21 -15.48
CA VAL A 105 -6.87 -16.06 -16.40
C VAL A 105 -5.52 -15.36 -16.67
N PHE A 106 -4.51 -15.56 -15.81
CA PHE A 106 -3.17 -14.98 -16.00
C PHE A 106 -2.20 -15.98 -16.65
N SER A 107 -2.54 -16.48 -17.86
CA SER A 107 -1.52 -17.07 -18.71
C SER A 107 -0.61 -15.94 -19.21
N PHE A 108 0.59 -15.83 -18.65
CA PHE A 108 1.61 -14.96 -19.22
C PHE A 108 2.00 -15.53 -20.59
N SER A 109 1.60 -14.87 -21.69
CA SER A 109 2.20 -15.18 -22.98
C SER A 109 3.65 -14.72 -22.92
N GLU A 110 4.58 -15.67 -22.82
CA GLU A 110 5.99 -15.41 -23.10
C GLU A 110 6.06 -14.81 -24.51
N ARG A 111 6.45 -13.54 -24.60
CA ARG A 111 6.76 -12.93 -25.90
C ARG A 111 8.16 -13.41 -26.27
N GLU A 112 8.23 -14.30 -27.27
CA GLU A 112 9.44 -14.62 -28.04
C GLU A 112 10.01 -13.37 -28.73
#